data_AF-A0A6I5ET03-F1
#
_entry.id   AF-A0A6I5ET03-F1
#
_cell.length_a   1.000
_cell.length_b   1.000
_cell.length_c   1.000
_cell.angle_alpha   90.00
_cell.angle_beta   90.00
_cell.angle_gamma   90.00
#
_symmetry.space_group_name_H-M   'P 1'
#
loop_
_entity.id
_entity.type
_entity.pdbx_description
1 polymer ?
#
loop_
_entity_poly.entity_id
_entity_poly.type
_entity_poly.pdbx_seq_one_letter_code
_entity_poly.pdbx_strand_id
1 'polypeptide(L)'
;MRRSTETDSRIPFPCSPTPTACRATPQLFAHDIGDSDTARAEQAKAACQACPIATACLKWALANPQLTTEGIWAATPPRQRTALRHQLADRLGSDWAAVVADHDRRLRERREAARHTPLTVRQDRIVRMDRDLNGPMPRPRRSLTPIQQHRDVAPPPGRRRLVSWF
;
A
#
# COMPACT_ATOMS: atom_id res chain seq x y z
N MET A 1 -8.72 -7.14 32.98
CA MET A 1 -7.85 -6.40 32.03
C MET A 1 -8.20 -6.84 30.61
N ARG A 2 -9.01 -6.05 29.88
CA ARG A 2 -9.28 -6.33 28.45
C ARG A 2 -7.99 -6.06 27.68
N ARG A 3 -7.38 -7.11 27.15
CA ARG A 3 -6.22 -7.00 26.27
C ARG A 3 -6.73 -6.35 24.99
N SER A 4 -6.42 -5.08 24.75
CA SER A 4 -6.85 -4.39 23.54
C SER A 4 -6.36 -5.19 22.34
N THR A 5 -7.30 -5.72 21.56
CA THR A 5 -7.08 -6.43 20.29
C THR A 5 -6.78 -5.43 19.17
N GLU A 6 -6.01 -4.40 19.49
CA GLU A 6 -5.73 -3.31 18.55
C GLU A 6 -4.57 -3.74 17.66
N THR A 7 -4.88 -4.00 16.40
CA THR A 7 -3.89 -4.26 15.37
C THR A 7 -3.09 -3.00 15.07
N ASP A 8 -1.78 -3.13 14.86
CA ASP A 8 -0.97 -2.03 14.36
C ASP A 8 -1.43 -1.65 12.95
N SER A 9 -2.15 -0.53 12.84
CA SER A 9 -2.74 -0.05 11.58
C SER A 9 -1.70 0.36 10.55
N ARG A 10 -0.43 0.55 10.95
CA ARG A 10 0.67 0.90 10.04
C ARG A 10 1.09 -0.27 9.14
N ILE A 11 0.91 -1.50 9.62
CA ILE A 11 1.16 -2.72 8.85
C ILE A 11 -0.18 -3.47 8.78
N PRO A 12 -1.02 -3.19 7.76
CA PRO A 12 -2.33 -3.82 7.64
C PRO A 12 -2.20 -5.30 7.30
N PHE A 13 -3.23 -6.07 7.64
CA PHE A 13 -3.29 -7.49 7.29
C PHE A 13 -3.33 -7.65 5.76
N PRO A 14 -2.51 -8.54 5.16
CA PRO A 14 -2.48 -8.72 3.72
C PRO A 14 -3.75 -9.33 3.15
N CYS A 15 -4.22 -8.78 2.04
CA CYS A 15 -5.29 -9.38 1.24
C CYS A 15 -4.69 -10.39 0.25
N SER A 16 -5.30 -11.57 0.15
CA SER A 16 -5.00 -12.55 -0.91
C SER A 16 -6.18 -12.61 -1.88
N PRO A 17 -5.95 -12.60 -3.20
CA PRO A 17 -7.01 -12.78 -4.20
C PRO A 17 -7.54 -14.22 -4.24
N THR A 18 -6.76 -15.18 -3.77
CA THR A 18 -7.13 -16.60 -3.70
C THR A 18 -7.18 -17.09 -2.25
N PRO A 19 -7.98 -18.13 -1.95
CA PRO A 19 -7.98 -18.75 -0.62
C PRO A 19 -6.59 -19.24 -0.22
N THR A 20 -6.15 -18.89 0.99
CA THR A 20 -4.85 -19.33 1.52
C THR A 20 -4.98 -20.68 2.21
N ALA A 21 -3.93 -21.50 2.16
CA ALA A 21 -3.91 -22.82 2.81
C ALA A 21 -4.29 -22.72 4.30
N CYS A 22 -3.78 -21.72 5.02
CA CYS A 22 -4.11 -21.51 6.44
C CYS A 22 -5.58 -21.20 6.73
N ARG A 23 -6.33 -20.69 5.75
CA ARG A 23 -7.78 -20.49 5.88
C ARG A 23 -8.56 -21.74 5.48
N ALA A 24 -8.05 -22.51 4.53
CA ALA A 24 -8.67 -23.74 4.07
C ALA A 24 -8.48 -24.90 5.07
N THR A 25 -7.32 -24.99 5.74
CA THR A 25 -6.96 -26.06 6.67
C THR A 25 -6.36 -25.51 7.98
N PRO A 26 -7.12 -24.80 8.83
CA PRO A 26 -6.57 -24.14 10.03
C PRO A 26 -5.83 -25.07 10.99
N GLN A 27 -6.30 -26.32 11.13
CA GLN A 27 -5.74 -27.33 12.03
C GLN A 27 -4.29 -27.70 11.66
N LEU A 28 -3.92 -27.58 10.38
CA LEU A 28 -2.55 -27.81 9.93
C LEU A 28 -1.57 -26.77 10.52
N PHE A 29 -2.05 -25.55 10.76
CA PHE A 29 -1.22 -24.41 11.17
C PHE A 29 -1.25 -24.14 12.67
N ALA A 30 -2.12 -24.81 13.43
CA ALA A 30 -2.19 -24.68 14.89
C ALA A 30 -0.88 -25.18 15.53
N HIS A 31 -0.14 -24.35 16.26
CA HIS A 31 1.17 -24.76 16.77
C HIS A 31 1.56 -23.93 17.99
N ASP A 32 1.81 -24.60 19.10
CA ASP A 32 2.11 -23.97 20.38
C ASP A 32 3.60 -24.00 20.70
N ILE A 33 4.03 -23.20 21.69
CA ILE A 33 5.44 -23.07 22.07
C ILE A 33 6.05 -24.40 22.55
N GLY A 34 5.23 -25.36 22.98
CA GLY A 34 5.64 -26.70 23.44
C GLY A 34 5.26 -27.84 22.51
N ASP A 35 4.74 -27.54 21.32
CA ASP A 35 4.30 -28.56 20.37
C ASP A 35 5.49 -29.30 19.75
N SER A 36 5.44 -30.64 19.79
CA SER A 36 6.49 -31.56 19.33
C SER A 36 6.18 -32.21 17.99
N ASP A 37 5.02 -31.95 17.38
CA ASP A 37 4.64 -32.53 16.08
C ASP A 37 5.39 -31.82 14.93
N THR A 38 6.62 -32.29 14.70
CA THR A 38 7.51 -31.72 13.70
C THR A 38 7.02 -31.97 12.27
N ALA A 39 6.40 -33.12 11.99
CA ALA A 39 5.92 -33.46 10.66
C ALA A 39 4.82 -32.50 10.19
N ARG A 40 3.84 -32.25 11.05
CA ARG A 40 2.77 -31.28 10.78
C ARG A 40 3.30 -29.86 10.67
N ALA A 41 4.25 -29.49 11.54
CA ALA A 41 4.88 -28.18 11.47
C ALA A 41 5.63 -27.96 10.15
N GLU A 42 6.38 -28.95 9.65
CA GLU A 42 7.06 -28.86 8.36
C GLU A 42 6.07 -28.81 7.19
N GLN A 43 4.97 -29.58 7.24
CA GLN A 43 3.92 -29.51 6.24
C GLN A 43 3.26 -28.12 6.18
N ALA A 44 2.98 -27.52 7.34
CA ALA A 44 2.46 -26.15 7.43
C ALA A 44 3.47 -25.12 6.89
N LYS A 45 4.76 -25.27 7.20
CA LYS A 45 5.82 -24.40 6.67
C LYS A 45 5.92 -24.47 5.15
N ALA A 46 5.90 -25.67 4.58
CA ALA A 46 5.90 -25.87 3.13
C ALA A 46 4.70 -25.18 2.46
N ALA A 47 3.51 -25.32 3.05
CA ALA A 47 2.31 -24.64 2.56
C ALA A 47 2.42 -23.10 2.66
N CYS A 48 3.03 -22.58 3.73
CA CYS A 48 3.32 -21.15 3.85
C CYS A 48 4.32 -20.65 2.81
N GLN A 49 5.35 -21.42 2.47
CA GLN A 49 6.37 -21.02 1.50
C GLN A 49 5.79 -20.83 0.08
N ALA A 50 4.77 -21.61 -0.27
CA ALA A 50 4.04 -21.47 -1.54
C ALA A 50 3.00 -20.33 -1.53
N CYS A 51 2.78 -19.65 -0.38
CA CYS A 51 1.72 -18.66 -0.25
C CYS A 51 2.13 -17.31 -0.89
N PRO A 52 1.31 -16.73 -1.78
CA PRO A 52 1.65 -15.49 -2.49
C PRO A 52 1.79 -14.27 -1.57
N ILE A 53 1.21 -14.34 -0.36
CA ILE A 53 1.25 -13.26 0.63
C ILE A 53 2.20 -13.54 1.80
N ALA A 54 3.04 -14.57 1.73
CA ALA A 54 3.89 -15.01 2.85
C ALA A 54 4.73 -13.86 3.45
N THR A 55 5.39 -13.06 2.61
CA THR A 55 6.20 -11.93 3.07
C THR A 55 5.39 -10.88 3.82
N ALA A 56 4.20 -10.52 3.32
CA ALA A 56 3.34 -9.55 3.98
C ALA A 56 2.70 -10.12 5.26
N CYS A 57 2.39 -11.42 5.25
CA CYS A 57 1.90 -12.16 6.41
C CYS A 57 2.94 -12.17 7.53
N LEU A 58 4.22 -12.37 7.20
CA LEU A 58 5.31 -12.31 8.17
C LEU A 58 5.43 -10.93 8.81
N LYS A 59 5.44 -9.86 8.01
CA LYS A 59 5.51 -8.48 8.51
C LYS A 59 4.37 -8.19 9.50
N TRP A 60 3.14 -8.56 9.12
CA TRP A 60 1.97 -8.39 9.97
C TRP A 60 2.09 -9.18 11.28
N ALA A 61 2.50 -10.44 11.20
CA ALA A 61 2.65 -11.29 12.38
C ALA A 61 3.70 -10.74 13.36
N LEU A 62 4.84 -10.25 12.85
CA LEU A 62 5.88 -9.65 13.69
C LEU A 62 5.41 -8.36 14.35
N ALA A 63 4.59 -7.55 13.67
CA ALA A 63 4.07 -6.28 14.18
C ALA A 63 2.95 -6.46 15.22
N ASN A 64 2.25 -7.60 15.18
CA ASN A 64 1.10 -7.90 16.03
C ASN A 64 1.36 -9.15 16.91
N PRO A 65 2.33 -9.10 17.84
CA PRO A 65 2.74 -10.26 18.62
C PRO A 65 1.63 -10.79 19.53
N GLN A 66 0.71 -9.93 19.99
CA GLN A 66 -0.41 -10.34 20.85
C GLN A 66 -1.43 -11.20 20.10
N LEU A 67 -1.59 -10.96 18.79
CA LEU A 67 -2.53 -11.67 17.92
C LEU A 67 -1.92 -12.94 17.30
N THR A 68 -0.60 -13.06 17.35
CA THR A 68 0.15 -14.18 16.77
C THR A 68 0.99 -14.90 17.83
N THR A 69 0.42 -15.08 19.01
CA THR A 69 1.08 -15.78 20.12
C THR A 69 1.32 -17.27 19.77
N GLU A 70 0.40 -17.86 19.03
CA GLU A 70 0.40 -19.26 18.61
C GLU A 70 0.35 -19.40 17.07
N GLY A 71 0.44 -20.64 16.61
CA GLY A 71 0.35 -21.01 15.20
C GLY A 71 1.62 -20.77 14.39
N ILE A 72 1.64 -21.35 13.20
CA ILE A 72 2.66 -21.12 12.18
C ILE A 72 2.19 -20.00 11.24
N TRP A 73 2.98 -18.94 11.18
CA TRP A 73 2.70 -17.75 10.37
C TRP A 73 3.86 -17.54 9.40
N ALA A 74 3.57 -17.50 8.10
CA ALA A 74 4.58 -17.33 7.06
C ALA A 74 5.83 -18.23 7.25
N ALA A 75 5.58 -19.52 7.50
CA ALA A 75 6.58 -20.56 7.75
C ALA A 75 7.45 -20.34 9.02
N THR A 76 7.01 -19.46 9.94
CA THR A 76 7.69 -19.23 11.21
C THR A 76 6.80 -19.67 12.38
N PRO A 77 7.27 -20.53 13.29
CA PRO A 77 6.62 -20.83 14.56
C PRO A 77 6.84 -19.69 15.59
N PRO A 78 6.11 -19.67 16.72
CA PRO A 78 6.15 -18.57 17.70
C PRO A 78 7.55 -18.23 18.23
N ARG A 79 8.38 -19.24 18.52
CA ARG A 79 9.75 -19.04 19.00
C ARG A 79 10.62 -18.31 17.97
N GLN A 80 10.52 -18.70 16.69
CA GLN A 80 11.25 -18.03 15.62
C GLN A 80 10.77 -16.58 15.41
N ARG A 81 9.47 -16.32 15.48
CA ARG A 81 8.94 -14.94 15.42
C ARG A 81 9.47 -14.06 16.54
N THR A 82 9.63 -14.62 17.74
CA THR A 82 10.22 -13.88 18.87
C THR A 82 11.67 -13.51 18.60
N ALA A 83 12.49 -14.45 18.13
CA ALA A 83 13.86 -14.17 17.72
C ALA A 83 13.94 -13.11 16.60
N LEU A 84 13.09 -13.21 15.58
CA LEU A 84 13.04 -12.24 14.47
C LEU A 84 12.67 -10.82 14.95
N ARG A 85 11.74 -10.67 15.90
CA ARG A 85 11.39 -9.36 16.47
C ARG A 85 12.57 -8.74 17.21
N HIS A 86 13.33 -9.53 17.99
CA HIS A 86 14.55 -9.05 18.63
C HIS A 86 15.58 -8.58 17.60
N GLN A 87 15.85 -9.39 16.59
CA GLN A 87 16.78 -9.02 15.51
C GLN A 87 16.35 -7.75 14.76
N LEU A 88 15.04 -7.53 14.56
CA LEU A 88 14.54 -6.31 13.94
C LEU A 88 14.72 -5.09 14.86
N ALA A 89 14.43 -5.24 16.15
CA ALA A 89 14.62 -4.18 17.12
C ALA A 89 16.10 -3.78 17.25
N ASP A 90 17.00 -4.76 17.24
CA ASP A 90 18.45 -4.54 17.31
C ASP A 90 18.97 -3.80 16.07
N ARG A 91 18.40 -4.08 14.89
CA ARG A 91 18.87 -3.50 13.61
C ARG A 91 18.24 -2.16 13.25
N LEU A 92 16.96 -1.97 13.57
CA LEU A 92 16.15 -0.83 13.11
C LEU A 92 15.64 0.06 14.26
N GLY A 93 15.91 -0.33 15.51
CA GLY A 93 15.40 0.34 16.71
C GLY A 93 14.05 -0.22 17.19
N SER A 94 13.61 0.24 18.35
CA SER A 94 12.37 -0.23 19.00
C SER A 94 11.12 -0.04 18.15
N ASP A 95 11.06 1.02 17.34
CA ASP A 95 9.96 1.30 16.41
C ASP A 95 10.25 0.81 14.97
N TRP A 96 10.86 -0.36 14.85
CA TRP A 96 11.14 -1.00 13.55
C TRP A 96 9.88 -1.11 12.66
N ALA A 97 8.69 -1.23 13.26
CA ALA A 97 7.43 -1.32 12.55
C ALA A 97 7.13 -0.04 11.72
N ALA A 98 7.44 1.15 12.25
CA ALA A 98 7.33 2.39 11.47
C ALA A 98 8.28 2.40 10.27
N VAL A 99 9.52 1.93 10.46
CA VAL A 99 10.54 1.88 9.40
C VAL A 99 10.09 0.98 8.26
N VAL A 100 9.57 -0.21 8.59
CA VAL A 100 9.04 -1.16 7.60
C VAL A 100 7.81 -0.57 6.89
N ALA A 101 6.90 0.09 7.63
CA ALA A 101 5.71 0.71 7.06
C ALA A 101 6.04 1.85 6.09
N ASP A 102 7.02 2.70 6.42
CA ASP A 102 7.52 3.77 5.53
C ASP A 102 8.15 3.19 4.26
N HIS A 103 8.97 2.14 4.39
CA HIS A 103 9.55 1.46 3.24
C HIS A 103 8.47 0.92 2.29
N ASP A 104 7.45 0.24 2.82
CA ASP A 104 6.36 -0.31 2.03
C ASP A 104 5.50 0.78 1.38
N ARG A 105 5.29 1.91 2.05
CA ARG A 105 4.63 3.10 1.47
C ARG A 105 5.40 3.62 0.27
N ARG A 106 6.71 3.86 0.41
CA ARG A 106 7.56 4.33 -0.69
C ARG A 106 7.58 3.37 -1.88
N LEU A 107 7.58 2.06 -1.62
CA LEU A 107 7.48 1.07 -2.69
C LEU A 107 6.14 1.12 -3.42
N ARG A 108 5.02 1.30 -2.71
CA ARG A 108 3.70 1.46 -3.33
C ARG A 108 3.65 2.72 -4.20
N GLU A 109 4.08 3.86 -3.66
CA GLU A 109 4.15 5.13 -4.39
C GLU A 109 4.99 5.01 -5.65
N ARG A 110 6.17 4.36 -5.57
CA ARG A 110 7.02 4.10 -6.75
C ARG A 110 6.33 3.21 -7.78
N ARG A 111 5.63 2.15 -7.36
CA ARG A 111 4.88 1.25 -8.27
C ARG A 111 3.71 1.97 -8.93
N GLU A 112 3.02 2.84 -8.21
CA GLU A 112 1.92 3.65 -8.74
C GLU A 112 2.41 4.69 -9.72
N ALA A 113 3.47 5.42 -9.38
CA ALA A 113 4.13 6.37 -10.26
C ALA A 113 4.62 5.70 -11.56
N ALA A 114 5.22 4.50 -11.45
CA ALA A 114 5.69 3.74 -12.61
C ALA A 114 4.58 3.34 -13.60
N ARG A 115 3.29 3.40 -13.22
CA ARG A 115 2.18 3.16 -14.16
C ARG A 115 2.03 4.25 -15.23
N HIS A 116 2.52 5.45 -14.95
CA HIS A 116 2.34 6.63 -15.79
C HIS A 116 3.58 7.53 -15.86
N THR A 117 4.71 7.08 -15.31
CA THR A 117 5.99 7.80 -15.33
C THR A 117 7.10 6.88 -15.83
N PRO A 118 7.64 7.11 -17.04
CA PRO A 118 7.19 8.11 -18.02
C PRO A 118 5.77 7.82 -18.51
N LEU A 119 5.11 8.84 -19.07
CA LEU A 119 3.75 8.70 -19.60
C LEU A 119 3.68 7.49 -20.54
N THR A 120 2.55 6.77 -20.49
CA THR A 120 2.28 5.72 -21.47
C THR A 120 2.24 6.34 -22.88
N VAL A 121 2.51 5.56 -23.92
CA VAL A 121 2.47 6.03 -25.32
C VAL A 121 1.14 6.73 -25.66
N ARG A 122 0.02 6.22 -25.13
CA ARG A 122 -1.30 6.84 -25.33
C ARG A 122 -1.39 8.20 -24.64
N GLN A 123 -0.92 8.31 -23.39
CA GLN A 123 -0.90 9.58 -22.65
C GLN A 123 0.05 10.60 -23.30
N ASP A 124 1.25 10.17 -23.72
CA ASP A 124 2.20 11.02 -24.44
C ASP A 124 1.61 11.55 -25.76
N ARG A 125 0.91 10.69 -26.52
CA ARG A 125 0.20 11.11 -27.74
C ARG A 125 -0.87 12.18 -27.46
N ILE A 126 -1.64 12.02 -26.38
CA ILE A 126 -2.64 13.01 -25.96
C ILE A 126 -1.95 14.34 -25.64
N VAL A 127 -0.87 14.31 -24.85
CA VAL A 127 -0.11 15.51 -24.48
C VAL A 127 0.48 16.22 -25.69
N ARG A 128 1.00 15.47 -26.68
CA ARG A 128 1.49 16.05 -27.94
C ARG A 128 0.38 16.73 -28.72
N MET A 129 -0.75 16.04 -28.91
CA MET A 129 -1.88 16.57 -29.66
C MET A 129 -2.48 17.82 -28.99
N ASP A 130 -2.58 17.84 -27.66
CA ASP A 130 -3.01 19.03 -26.90
C ASP A 130 -2.07 20.21 -27.15
N ARG A 131 -0.74 19.98 -27.13
CA ARG A 131 0.24 21.02 -27.42
C ARG A 131 0.11 21.59 -28.84
N ASP A 132 -0.20 20.74 -29.82
CA ASP A 132 -0.35 21.16 -31.22
C ASP A 132 -1.63 21.99 -31.42
N LEU A 133 -2.72 21.62 -30.74
CA LEU A 133 -4.03 22.28 -30.88
C LEU A 133 -4.16 23.54 -30.01
N ASN A 134 -3.67 23.49 -28.78
CA ASN A 134 -3.88 24.54 -27.77
C ASN A 134 -2.61 25.37 -27.51
N GLY A 135 -1.49 25.02 -28.14
CA GLY A 135 -0.18 25.62 -27.85
C GLY A 135 0.45 25.06 -26.57
N PRO A 136 1.67 25.49 -26.22
CA PRO A 136 2.32 25.04 -24.99
C PRO A 136 1.53 25.49 -23.76
N MET A 137 1.34 24.57 -22.81
CA MET A 137 0.71 24.87 -21.52
C MET A 137 1.37 26.11 -20.88
N PRO A 138 0.59 27.17 -20.55
CA PRO A 138 1.13 28.38 -19.95
C PRO A 138 1.91 28.03 -18.68
N ARG A 139 3.12 28.58 -18.51
CA ARG A 139 3.85 28.43 -17.24
C ARG A 139 2.95 28.92 -16.11
N PRO A 140 2.90 28.23 -14.96
CA PRO A 140 2.07 28.67 -13.85
C PRO A 140 2.44 30.11 -13.54
N ARG A 141 1.49 31.04 -13.74
CA ARG A 141 1.65 32.41 -13.28
C ARG A 141 1.86 32.32 -11.76
N ARG A 142 2.68 33.21 -11.19
CA ARG A 142 2.78 33.40 -9.74
C ARG A 142 1.39 33.25 -9.14
N SER A 143 1.24 32.40 -8.13
CA SER A 143 -0.02 32.13 -7.45
C SER A 143 -0.70 33.47 -7.16
N LEU A 144 -1.78 33.73 -7.89
CA LEU A 144 -2.57 34.93 -7.72
C LEU A 144 -3.23 34.84 -6.34
N THR A 145 -3.22 35.94 -5.58
CA THR A 145 -3.95 36.01 -4.32
C THR A 145 -5.46 35.90 -4.61
N PRO A 146 -6.29 35.47 -3.64
CA PRO A 146 -7.74 35.31 -3.85
C PRO A 146 -8.43 36.57 -4.43
N ILE A 147 -7.92 37.76 -4.09
CA ILE A 147 -8.40 39.05 -4.59
C ILE A 147 -8.16 39.22 -6.10
N GLN A 148 -7.06 38.69 -6.62
CA GLN A 148 -6.71 38.79 -8.04
C GLN A 148 -7.56 37.85 -8.91
N GLN A 149 -7.98 36.70 -8.37
CA GLN A 149 -8.79 35.71 -9.10
C GLN A 149 -10.19 36.23 -9.47
N HIS A 150 -10.78 37.10 -8.63
CA HIS A 150 -12.12 37.65 -8.88
C HIS A 150 -12.19 38.67 -10.04
N ARG A 151 -11.07 39.21 -10.52
CA ARG A 151 -11.06 40.25 -11.57
C ARG A 151 -11.02 39.71 -13.00
N ASP A 152 -10.59 38.46 -13.22
CA ASP A 152 -10.36 37.92 -14.56
C ASP A 152 -11.58 37.19 -15.17
N VAL A 153 -12.73 37.17 -14.47
CA VAL A 153 -14.00 36.61 -14.99
C VAL A 153 -14.84 37.72 -15.63
N ALA A 154 -14.31 38.38 -16.66
CA ALA A 154 -15.12 39.22 -17.54
C ALA A 154 -15.49 38.41 -18.80
N PRO A 155 -16.79 38.19 -19.11
CA PRO A 155 -17.17 37.54 -20.35
C PRO A 155 -16.77 38.41 -21.55
N PRO A 156 -16.37 37.80 -22.70
CA PRO A 156 -16.02 38.58 -23.89
C PRO A 156 -17.22 39.44 -24.35
N PRO A 157 -17.00 40.68 -24.82
CA PRO A 157 -18.10 41.56 -25.20
C PRO A 157 -18.89 40.94 -26.37
N GLY A 158 -20.18 40.69 -26.14
CA GLY A 158 -21.10 40.16 -27.14
C GLY A 158 -21.28 41.12 -28.31
N ARG A 159 -21.04 40.62 -29.53
CA ARG A 159 -21.41 41.35 -30.76
C ARG A 159 -22.93 41.40 -30.87
N ARG A 160 -23.53 42.57 -30.58
CA ARG A 160 -24.91 42.88 -30.94
C ARG A 160 -25.07 42.82 -32.46
N ARG A 161 -25.77 41.83 -33.00
CA ARG A 161 -26.35 41.89 -34.34
C ARG A 161 -27.71 42.57 -34.22
N LEU A 162 -27.81 43.80 -34.71
CA LEU A 162 -29.08 44.43 -35.05
C LEU A 162 -29.62 43.71 -36.30
N VAL A 163 -30.74 43.02 -36.16
CA VAL A 163 -31.52 42.55 -37.32
C VAL A 163 -32.76 43.44 -37.35
N SER A 164 -32.74 44.40 -38.28
CA SER A 164 -33.91 45.19 -38.66
C SER A 164 -34.87 44.27 -39.40
N TRP A 165 -36.11 44.20 -38.94
CA TRP A 165 -37.21 43.59 -39.69
C TRP A 165 -37.64 44.58 -40.77
N PHE A 166 -37.47 44.21 -42.05
CA PHE A 166 -38.31 44.59 -43.18
C PHE A 166 -38.11 43.55 -44.29
#